data_AF-A0A9Y4K9N1-F1
#
_entry.id   AF-A0A9Y4K9N1-F1
#
_cell.length_a   1.000
_cell.length_b   1.000
_cell.length_c   1.000
_cell.angle_alpha   90.00
_cell.angle_beta   90.00
_cell.angle_gamma   90.00
#
_symmetry.space_group_name_H-M   'P 1'
#
loop_
_entity.id
_entity.type
_entity.pdbx_description
1 polymer ?
#
loop_
_entity_poly.entity_id
_entity_poly.type
_entity_poly.pdbx_seq_one_letter_code
_entity_poly.pdbx_strand_id
1 'polypeptide(L)'
;ALAQLQLIDYIGEQTALLIKAVPEDQRLAIAIILVMWVSALASSLIDNIPFTATMIPVLINLSQDADVNLPVKPLIFALAMGACLGGNGTLIGASANVVCAGIAEQHGYGFSFVEFFKLGFPMMIMTCMIAMCYLLATHIGLGWNM
;
A
#
# COMPACT_ATOMS: atom_id res chain seq x y z
N ALA A 1 11.64 -11.36 10.72
CA ALA A 1 12.35 -10.36 9.90
C ALA A 1 12.65 -10.91 8.49
N LEU A 2 13.55 -11.89 8.32
CA LEU A 2 13.96 -12.37 6.98
C LEU A 2 12.81 -12.98 6.14
N ALA A 3 11.91 -13.76 6.73
CA ALA A 3 10.78 -14.35 6.01
C ALA A 3 9.74 -13.30 5.56
N GLN A 4 9.55 -12.23 6.34
CA GLN A 4 8.70 -11.10 5.94
C GLN A 4 9.35 -10.32 4.80
N LEU A 5 10.67 -10.13 4.84
CA LEU A 5 11.43 -9.51 3.75
C LEU A 5 11.24 -10.27 2.44
N GLN A 6 11.46 -11.59 2.44
CA GLN A 6 11.28 -12.39 1.23
C GLN A 6 9.85 -12.37 0.68
N LEU A 7 8.84 -12.31 1.56
CA LEU A 7 7.45 -12.20 1.14
C LEU A 7 7.17 -10.84 0.48
N ILE A 8 7.69 -9.75 1.02
CA ILE A 8 7.48 -8.40 0.48
C ILE A 8 8.23 -8.24 -0.84
N ASP A 9 9.46 -8.71 -0.93
CA ASP A 9 10.23 -8.75 -2.17
C ASP A 9 9.47 -9.53 -3.25
N TYR A 10 8.94 -10.70 -2.89
CA TYR A 10 8.10 -11.50 -3.79
C TYR A 10 6.85 -10.75 -4.26
N ILE A 11 6.10 -10.13 -3.34
CA ILE A 11 4.92 -9.31 -3.67
C ILE A 11 5.31 -8.17 -4.62
N GLY A 12 6.45 -7.53 -4.36
CA GLY A 12 6.96 -6.46 -5.18
C GLY A 12 7.34 -6.91 -6.58
N GLU A 13 8.05 -8.03 -6.71
CA GLU A 13 8.40 -8.63 -8.00
C GLU A 13 7.16 -9.05 -8.79
N GLN A 14 6.17 -9.69 -8.14
CA GLN A 14 4.92 -10.04 -8.80
C GLN A 14 4.16 -8.81 -9.27
N THR A 15 4.11 -7.76 -8.45
CA THR A 15 3.50 -6.48 -8.83
C THR A 15 4.21 -5.87 -10.04
N ALA A 16 5.54 -5.87 -10.05
CA ALA A 16 6.35 -5.41 -11.17
C ALA A 16 6.08 -6.21 -12.46
N LEU A 17 6.01 -7.53 -12.38
CA LEU A 17 5.70 -8.40 -13.52
C LEU A 17 4.30 -8.14 -14.10
N LEU A 18 3.31 -7.95 -13.23
CA LEU A 18 1.95 -7.60 -13.66
C LEU A 18 1.93 -6.24 -14.36
N ILE A 19 2.68 -5.25 -13.87
CA ILE A 19 2.81 -3.94 -14.51
C ILE A 19 3.47 -4.07 -15.90
N LYS A 20 4.49 -4.92 -16.05
CA LYS A 20 5.15 -5.18 -17.34
C LYS A 20 4.22 -5.80 -18.39
N ALA A 21 3.28 -6.62 -17.96
CA ALA A 21 2.31 -7.26 -18.85
C ALA A 21 1.27 -6.28 -19.44
N VAL A 22 1.20 -5.05 -18.92
CA VAL A 22 0.24 -4.03 -19.33
C VAL A 22 0.77 -3.21 -20.52
N PRO A 23 -0.10 -2.87 -21.50
CA PRO A 23 0.22 -1.96 -22.60
C PRO A 23 0.82 -0.62 -22.13
N GLU A 24 1.78 -0.09 -22.88
CA GLU A 24 2.55 1.11 -22.50
C GLU A 24 1.69 2.36 -22.27
N ASP A 25 0.59 2.52 -23.02
CA ASP A 25 -0.32 3.66 -22.95
C ASP A 25 -1.05 3.77 -21.60
N GLN A 26 -1.29 2.65 -20.93
CA GLN A 26 -2.03 2.59 -19.65
C GLN A 26 -1.17 2.13 -18.48
N ARG A 27 0.10 1.80 -18.73
CA ARG A 27 1.00 1.18 -17.75
C ARG A 27 1.14 2.00 -16.49
N LEU A 28 1.26 3.32 -16.60
CA LEU A 28 1.44 4.20 -15.43
C LEU A 28 0.20 4.25 -14.54
N ALA A 29 -0.99 4.41 -15.13
CA ALA A 29 -2.25 4.44 -14.38
C ALA A 29 -2.48 3.10 -13.66
N ILE A 30 -2.24 1.98 -14.35
CA ILE A 30 -2.40 0.64 -13.77
C ILE A 30 -1.34 0.37 -12.71
N ALA A 31 -0.10 0.83 -12.90
CA ALA A 31 0.95 0.73 -11.89
C ALA A 31 0.58 1.49 -10.61
N ILE A 32 0.04 2.70 -10.71
CA ILE A 32 -0.44 3.47 -9.56
C ILE A 32 -1.54 2.70 -8.81
N ILE A 33 -2.53 2.17 -9.52
CA ILE A 33 -3.64 1.41 -8.92
C ILE A 33 -3.11 0.14 -8.25
N LEU A 34 -2.31 -0.65 -8.95
CA LEU A 34 -1.76 -1.91 -8.45
C LEU A 34 -0.89 -1.69 -7.23
N VAL A 35 0.08 -0.78 -7.29
CA VAL A 35 0.97 -0.48 -6.17
C VAL A 35 0.15 -0.01 -4.97
N MET A 36 -0.84 0.87 -5.15
CA MET A 36 -1.66 1.35 -4.04
C MET A 36 -2.46 0.22 -3.39
N TRP A 37 -3.16 -0.61 -4.16
CA TRP A 37 -4.01 -1.68 -3.62
C TRP A 37 -3.21 -2.83 -3.04
N VAL A 38 -2.14 -3.26 -3.70
CA VAL A 38 -1.23 -4.28 -3.17
C VAL A 38 -0.62 -3.79 -1.86
N SER A 39 -0.18 -2.53 -1.81
CA SER A 39 0.35 -1.92 -0.60
C SER A 39 -0.69 -1.85 0.51
N ALA A 40 -1.93 -1.47 0.19
CA ALA A 40 -3.01 -1.40 1.16
C ALA A 40 -3.34 -2.77 1.77
N LEU A 41 -3.46 -3.79 0.93
CA LEU A 41 -3.79 -5.15 1.38
C LEU A 41 -2.62 -5.78 2.14
N ALA A 42 -1.39 -5.65 1.64
CA ALA A 42 -0.20 -6.18 2.32
C ALA A 42 0.02 -5.47 3.66
N SER A 43 -0.11 -4.14 3.70
CA SER A 43 0.05 -3.38 4.94
C SER A 43 -1.11 -3.56 5.91
N SER A 44 -2.26 -4.09 5.47
CA SER A 44 -3.32 -4.47 6.39
C SER A 44 -2.90 -5.64 7.28
N LEU A 45 -1.90 -6.44 6.88
CA LEU A 45 -1.40 -7.60 7.65
C LEU A 45 0.02 -7.39 8.19
N ILE A 46 0.79 -6.51 7.55
CA ILE A 46 2.19 -6.22 7.84
C ILE A 46 2.29 -4.76 8.27
N ASP A 47 3.07 -4.46 9.31
CA ASP A 47 3.30 -3.06 9.72
C ASP A 47 3.80 -2.21 8.54
N ASN A 48 3.23 -1.02 8.40
CA ASN A 48 3.48 -0.10 7.30
C ASN A 48 4.95 0.34 7.19
N ILE A 49 5.70 0.39 8.30
CA ILE A 49 7.11 0.80 8.31
C ILE A 49 8.02 -0.21 7.59
N PRO A 50 8.11 -1.49 8.00
CA PRO A 50 8.95 -2.47 7.30
C PRO A 50 8.44 -2.75 5.89
N PHE A 51 7.13 -2.68 5.65
CA PHE A 51 6.57 -2.84 4.31
C PHE A 51 7.03 -1.73 3.35
N THR A 52 6.92 -0.47 3.76
CA THR A 52 7.32 0.66 2.91
C THR A 52 8.82 0.66 2.66
N ALA A 53 9.63 0.39 3.69
CA ALA A 53 11.09 0.37 3.58
C ALA A 53 11.60 -0.66 2.54
N THR A 54 10.86 -1.76 2.36
CA THR A 54 11.22 -2.85 1.44
C THR A 54 10.63 -2.66 0.05
N MET A 55 9.45 -2.06 -0.07
CA MET A 55 8.88 -1.75 -1.39
C MET A 55 9.54 -0.58 -2.10
N ILE A 56 10.10 0.41 -1.39
CA ILE A 56 10.82 1.53 -2.01
C ILE A 56 11.89 1.06 -3.01
N PRO A 57 12.87 0.21 -2.63
CA PRO A 57 13.89 -0.24 -3.57
C PRO A 57 13.30 -1.04 -4.73
N VAL A 58 12.25 -1.84 -4.52
CA VAL A 58 11.58 -2.56 -5.62
C VAL A 58 10.99 -1.59 -6.64
N LEU A 59 10.30 -0.54 -6.20
CA LEU A 59 9.72 0.47 -7.09
C LEU A 59 10.77 1.31 -7.81
N ILE A 60 11.91 1.60 -7.17
CA ILE A 60 13.04 2.27 -7.81
C ILE A 60 13.63 1.40 -8.92
N ASN A 61 13.88 0.11 -8.66
CA ASN A 61 14.36 -0.82 -9.68
C ASN A 61 13.37 -0.94 -10.85
N LEU A 62 12.07 -1.02 -10.56
CA LEU A 62 11.03 -1.05 -11.59
C LEU A 62 11.01 0.21 -12.46
N SER A 63 11.27 1.38 -11.86
CA SER A 63 11.32 2.64 -12.59
C SER A 63 12.58 2.78 -13.45
N GLN A 64 13.71 2.23 -12.99
CA GLN A 64 14.98 2.22 -13.73
C GLN A 64 15.05 1.14 -14.82
N ASP A 65 14.07 0.24 -14.84
CA ASP A 65 13.96 -0.80 -15.86
C ASP A 65 13.63 -0.18 -17.23
N ALA A 66 14.49 -0.43 -18.21
CA ALA A 66 14.41 0.12 -19.56
C ALA A 66 13.12 -0.29 -20.29
N ASP A 67 12.55 -1.45 -19.96
CA ASP A 67 11.32 -1.95 -20.57
C ASP A 67 10.06 -1.28 -20.01
N VAL A 68 10.17 -0.66 -18.82
CA VAL A 68 9.03 -0.12 -18.06
C VAL A 68 9.01 1.40 -18.09
N ASN A 69 10.16 2.05 -17.89
CA ASN A 69 10.38 3.49 -17.94
C ASN A 69 9.27 4.34 -17.29
N LEU A 70 8.81 3.91 -16.10
CA LEU A 70 7.78 4.62 -15.34
C LEU A 70 8.43 5.64 -14.40
N PRO A 71 7.85 6.83 -14.21
CA PRO A 71 8.34 7.79 -13.23
C PRO A 71 8.21 7.26 -11.79
N VAL A 72 9.29 7.36 -10.99
CA VAL A 72 9.30 6.91 -9.58
C VAL A 72 8.26 7.62 -8.72
N LYS A 73 8.09 8.94 -8.91
CA LYS A 73 7.25 9.79 -8.06
C LYS A 73 5.83 9.25 -7.86
N PRO A 74 5.02 8.99 -8.92
CA PRO A 74 3.67 8.43 -8.75
C PRO A 74 3.64 7.10 -8.02
N LEU A 75 4.63 6.22 -8.25
CA LEU A 75 4.70 4.92 -7.58
C LEU A 75 4.94 5.08 -6.08
N ILE A 76 5.79 6.01 -5.67
CA ILE A 76 6.04 6.31 -4.26
C ILE A 76 4.81 6.94 -3.59
N PHE A 77 4.10 7.84 -4.26
CA PHE A 77 2.84 8.38 -3.72
C PHE A 77 1.77 7.29 -3.60
N ALA A 78 1.66 6.39 -4.59
CA ALA A 78 0.77 5.24 -4.52
C ALA A 78 1.11 4.31 -3.35
N LEU A 79 2.40 4.00 -3.15
CA LEU A 79 2.89 3.21 -2.02
C LEU A 79 2.56 3.90 -0.69
N ALA A 80 2.83 5.19 -0.56
CA ALA A 80 2.59 5.94 0.67
C ALA A 80 1.09 5.96 1.03
N MET A 81 0.22 6.26 0.06
CA MET A 81 -1.23 6.25 0.28
C MET A 81 -1.73 4.84 0.60
N GLY A 82 -1.28 3.84 -0.15
CA GLY A 82 -1.65 2.44 0.06
C GLY A 82 -1.24 1.92 1.43
N ALA A 83 0.05 2.03 1.79
CA ALA A 83 0.57 1.53 3.06
C ALA A 83 -0.05 2.26 4.28
N CYS A 84 -0.18 3.59 4.22
CA CYS A 84 -0.75 4.36 5.33
C CYS A 84 -2.24 4.08 5.56
N LEU A 85 -3.03 3.97 4.48
CA LEU A 85 -4.46 3.68 4.59
C LEU A 85 -4.72 2.20 4.90
N GLY A 86 -3.92 1.32 4.29
CA GLY A 86 -3.98 -0.14 4.47
C GLY A 86 -3.79 -0.61 5.90
N GLY A 87 -2.83 -0.02 6.63
CA GLY A 87 -2.57 -0.35 8.03
C GLY A 87 -3.77 -0.16 8.97
N ASN A 88 -4.77 0.64 8.57
CA ASN A 88 -6.02 0.81 9.34
C ASN A 88 -7.03 -0.33 9.12
N GLY A 89 -6.80 -1.21 8.13
CA GLY A 89 -7.73 -2.28 7.79
C GLY A 89 -7.82 -3.38 8.83
N THR A 90 -6.76 -3.60 9.62
CA THR A 90 -6.76 -4.61 10.68
C THR A 90 -6.05 -4.12 11.94
N LEU A 91 -6.29 -4.83 13.04
CA LEU A 91 -5.71 -4.52 14.34
C LEU A 91 -4.18 -4.71 14.35
N ILE A 92 -3.65 -5.64 13.55
CA ILE A 92 -2.21 -5.96 13.49
C ILE A 92 -1.47 -5.21 12.38
N GLY A 93 -2.20 -4.54 11.47
CA GLY A 93 -1.61 -3.83 10.33
C GLY A 93 -0.79 -2.59 10.70
N ALA A 94 -0.95 -2.09 11.93
CA ALA A 94 -0.12 -1.02 12.46
C ALA A 94 0.15 -1.24 13.95
N SER A 95 1.39 -1.03 14.37
CA SER A 95 1.79 -1.01 15.78
C SER A 95 0.92 -0.06 16.64
N ALA A 96 0.48 1.07 16.09
CA ALA A 96 -0.42 2.00 16.77
C ALA A 96 -1.78 1.38 17.14
N ASN A 97 -2.34 0.51 16.29
CA ASN A 97 -3.63 -0.13 16.52
C ASN A 97 -3.53 -1.13 17.70
N VAL A 98 -2.45 -1.90 17.75
CA VAL A 98 -2.16 -2.83 18.85
C VAL A 98 -1.95 -2.08 20.17
N VAL A 99 -1.21 -0.98 20.15
CA VAL A 99 -1.02 -0.13 21.34
C VAL A 99 -2.36 0.45 21.82
N CYS A 100 -3.21 0.92 20.91
CA CYS A 100 -4.54 1.43 21.25
C CYS A 100 -5.43 0.35 21.89
N ALA A 101 -5.45 -0.87 21.35
CA ALA A 101 -6.16 -1.98 21.95
C ALA A 101 -5.66 -2.32 23.36
N GLY A 102 -4.34 -2.34 23.56
CA GLY A 102 -3.75 -2.57 24.88
C GLY A 102 -4.17 -1.53 25.91
N ILE A 103 -4.20 -0.25 25.53
CA ILE A 103 -4.69 0.83 26.41
C ILE A 103 -6.20 0.70 26.67
N ALA A 104 -7.00 0.40 25.65
CA ALA A 104 -8.44 0.22 25.81
C ALA A 104 -8.77 -0.94 26.75
N GLU A 105 -8.02 -2.05 26.66
CA GLU A 105 -8.14 -3.20 27.56
C GLU A 105 -7.79 -2.83 29.01
N GLN A 106 -6.74 -2.02 29.23
CA GLN A 106 -6.40 -1.52 30.58
C GLN A 106 -7.50 -0.67 31.22
N HIS A 107 -8.32 0.02 30.41
CA HIS A 107 -9.46 0.82 30.86
C HIS A 107 -10.79 0.06 30.87
N GLY A 108 -10.79 -1.25 30.60
CA GLY A 108 -12.00 -2.09 30.61
C GLY A 108 -12.84 -2.05 29.33
N TYR A 109 -12.34 -1.43 28.26
CA TYR A 109 -12.97 -1.35 26.93
C TYR A 109 -12.22 -2.22 25.90
N GLY A 110 -11.83 -3.43 26.28
CA GLY A 110 -11.16 -4.35 25.36
C GLY A 110 -12.04 -4.70 24.15
N PHE A 111 -11.43 -4.83 22.99
CA PHE A 111 -12.08 -5.27 21.76
C PHE A 111 -11.24 -6.33 21.06
N SER A 112 -11.92 -7.28 20.43
CA SER A 112 -11.30 -8.39 19.70
C SER A 112 -10.80 -7.97 18.32
N PHE A 113 -9.88 -8.76 17.76
CA PHE A 113 -9.40 -8.60 16.38
C PHE A 113 -10.56 -8.54 15.38
N VAL A 114 -11.59 -9.37 15.56
CA VAL A 114 -12.73 -9.47 14.65
C VAL A 114 -13.63 -8.23 14.74
N GLU A 115 -13.81 -7.67 15.93
CA GLU A 115 -14.58 -6.44 16.11
C GLU A 115 -13.90 -5.25 15.42
N PHE A 116 -12.58 -5.12 15.60
CA PHE A 116 -11.81 -4.12 14.87
C PHE A 116 -11.88 -4.36 13.36
N PHE A 117 -11.68 -5.60 12.90
CA PHE A 117 -11.68 -5.93 11.48
C PHE A 117 -13.00 -5.62 10.79
N LYS A 118 -14.14 -5.90 11.44
CA LYS A 118 -15.48 -5.62 10.89
C LYS A 118 -15.71 -4.13 10.60
N LEU A 119 -15.06 -3.24 11.35
CA LEU A 119 -15.18 -1.79 11.17
C LEU A 119 -14.02 -1.22 10.33
N GLY A 120 -12.79 -1.63 10.63
CA GLY A 120 -11.56 -1.15 10.02
C GLY A 120 -11.43 -1.55 8.56
N PHE A 121 -11.78 -2.80 8.20
CA PHE A 121 -11.61 -3.27 6.83
C PHE A 121 -12.52 -2.56 5.82
N PRO A 122 -13.83 -2.36 6.07
CA PRO A 122 -14.68 -1.53 5.20
C PRO A 122 -14.21 -0.07 5.13
N MET A 123 -13.76 0.51 6.25
CA MET A 123 -13.21 1.88 6.30
C MET A 123 -11.93 2.02 5.48
N MET A 124 -11.05 1.02 5.52
CA MET A 124 -9.85 0.95 4.69
C MET A 124 -10.23 0.96 3.21
N ILE A 125 -11.19 0.13 2.78
CA ILE A 125 -11.63 0.09 1.38
C ILE A 125 -12.16 1.46 0.95
N MET A 126 -13.01 2.11 1.75
CA MET A 126 -13.56 3.43 1.42
C MET A 126 -12.46 4.49 1.28
N THR A 127 -11.53 4.55 2.23
CA THR A 127 -10.42 5.53 2.18
C THR A 127 -9.45 5.24 1.04
N CYS A 128 -9.14 3.97 0.76
CA CYS A 128 -8.32 3.56 -0.39
C CYS A 128 -8.99 3.91 -1.72
N MET A 129 -10.31 3.75 -1.84
CA MET A 129 -11.04 4.18 -3.04
C MET A 129 -10.95 5.68 -3.26
N ILE A 130 -11.09 6.49 -2.20
CA ILE A 130 -10.93 7.95 -2.29
C ILE A 130 -9.49 8.31 -2.70
N ALA A 131 -8.50 7.66 -2.11
CA ALA A 131 -7.09 7.87 -2.45
C ALA A 131 -6.77 7.48 -3.91
N MET A 132 -7.36 6.39 -4.40
CA MET A 132 -7.24 5.96 -5.79
C MET A 132 -7.76 7.04 -6.73
N CYS A 133 -8.98 7.52 -6.47
CA CYS A 133 -9.58 8.60 -7.26
C CYS A 133 -8.71 9.86 -7.24
N TYR A 134 -8.15 10.22 -6.08
CA TYR A 134 -7.24 11.35 -5.95
C TYR A 134 -5.95 11.18 -6.77
N LEU A 135 -5.32 10.01 -6.70
CA LEU A 135 -4.08 9.72 -7.44
C LEU A 135 -4.33 9.69 -8.95
N LEU A 136 -5.45 9.12 -9.41
CA LEU A 136 -5.84 9.12 -10.82
C LEU A 136 -6.20 10.53 -11.31
N ALA A 137 -6.93 11.31 -10.52
CA ALA A 137 -7.21 12.71 -10.85
C ALA A 137 -5.92 13.53 -10.94
N THR A 138 -4.96 13.31 -10.04
CA THR A 138 -3.64 13.94 -10.07
C THR A 138 -2.84 13.51 -11.30
N HIS A 139 -2.92 12.23 -11.67
CA HIS A 139 -2.28 11.71 -12.87
C HIS A 139 -2.82 12.36 -14.15
N ILE A 140 -4.14 12.51 -14.27
CA ILE A 140 -4.79 13.08 -15.45
C ILE A 140 -4.66 14.61 -15.50
N GLY A 141 -4.79 15.28 -14.35
CA GLY A 141 -4.88 16.75 -14.28
C GLY A 141 -3.55 17.48 -14.12
N LEU A 142 -2.62 16.95 -13.32
CA LEU A 142 -1.34 17.59 -13.01
C LEU A 142 -0.16 16.98 -13.79
N GLY A 143 -0.37 15.82 -14.41
CA GLY A 143 0.59 15.18 -15.31
C GLY A 143 1.99 15.07 -14.71
N TRP A 144 2.15 14.62 -13.45
CA TRP A 144 3.38 14.29 -12.69
C TRP A 144 4.71 15.03 -13.00
N ASN A 145 4.68 16.20 -13.64
CA ASN A 145 5.83 16.95 -14.17
C ASN A 145 6.37 18.01 -13.18
N MET A 146 6.05 17.89 -11.90
CA MET A 146 6.70 18.67 -10.84
C MET A 146 8.02 18.02 -10.46
#